data_AF-A0AA88DFX3-F1
#
_entry.id   AF-A0AA88DFX3-F1
#
_cell.length_a   1.000
_cell.length_b   1.000
_cell.length_c   1.000
_cell.angle_alpha   90.00
_cell.angle_beta   90.00
_cell.angle_gamma   90.00
#
_symmetry.space_group_name_H-M   'P 1'
#
loop_
_entity.id
_entity.type
_entity.pdbx_description
1 polymer ?
#
loop_
_entity_poly.entity_id
_entity_poly.type
_entity_poly.pdbx_seq_one_letter_code
_entity_poly.pdbx_strand_id
1 'polypeptide(L)'
;MSRVEEDLCLEPAVFQGMPNLRLLNFYKSEYPCTLMYLPYFKKNGKVKLDEGLGYLPNSLRYLHWCDYPSKTLPSKFRPEFLVEIIMPKSQLTQLWDGVQPLGNLRLIDFSDSTQLVKIPDLSRATRLEHINLSYC
;
A
#
# COMPACT_ATOMS: atom_id res chain seq x y z
N MET A 1 -3.52 11.69 15.83
CA MET A 1 -3.35 11.58 14.37
C MET A 1 -4.06 12.78 13.75
N SER A 2 -3.40 13.58 12.92
CA SER A 2 -4.02 14.75 12.30
C SER A 2 -5.00 14.33 11.21
N ARG A 3 -6.22 14.86 11.26
CA ARG A 3 -7.28 14.58 10.30
C ARG A 3 -6.99 15.33 8.99
N VAL A 4 -6.98 14.63 7.87
CA VAL A 4 -6.90 15.23 6.54
C VAL A 4 -8.34 15.58 6.12
N GLU A 5 -8.74 16.84 6.32
CA GLU A 5 -10.09 17.34 6.01
C GLU A 5 -10.25 17.73 4.54
N GLU A 6 -9.15 17.95 3.83
CA GLU A 6 -9.07 18.31 2.41
C GLU A 6 -8.38 17.20 1.60
N ASP A 7 -8.55 17.17 0.28
CA ASP A 7 -7.82 16.21 -0.56
C ASP A 7 -6.31 16.50 -0.49
N LEU A 8 -5.50 15.48 -0.17
CA LEU A 8 -4.04 15.58 -0.12
C LEU A 8 -3.44 15.11 -1.44
N CYS A 9 -2.99 16.03 -2.28
CA CYS A 9 -2.19 15.69 -3.46
C CYS A 9 -0.74 15.45 -3.06
N LEU A 10 -0.22 14.26 -3.36
CA LEU A 10 1.20 13.94 -3.14
C LEU A 10 1.97 14.09 -4.45
N GLU A 11 3.09 14.80 -4.37
CA GLU A 11 4.04 14.89 -5.49
C GLU A 11 4.78 13.55 -5.70
N PRO A 12 5.18 13.22 -6.94
CA PRO A 12 5.90 11.97 -7.24
C PRO A 12 7.16 11.74 -6.41
N ALA A 13 7.87 12.83 -6.05
CA ALA A 13 9.13 12.80 -5.33
C ALA A 13 8.98 12.98 -3.81
N VAL A 14 7.76 13.00 -3.26
CA VAL A 14 7.50 13.38 -1.85
C VAL A 14 8.35 12.60 -0.84
N PHE A 15 8.62 11.31 -1.09
CA PHE A 15 9.41 10.45 -0.19
C PHE A 15 10.91 10.39 -0.51
N GLN A 16 11.38 11.09 -1.55
CA GLN A 16 12.78 11.01 -1.98
C GLN A 16 13.78 11.51 -0.93
N GLY A 17 13.38 12.50 -0.13
CA GLY A 17 14.16 13.03 1.00
C GLY A 17 14.04 12.23 2.30
N MET A 18 13.35 11.07 2.30
CA MET A 18 13.03 10.30 3.51
C MET A 18 13.66 8.89 3.49
N PRO A 19 14.99 8.76 3.40
CA PRO A 19 15.65 7.46 3.18
C PRO A 19 15.52 6.49 4.35
N ASN A 20 15.20 6.98 5.56
CA ASN A 20 15.05 6.18 6.78
C ASN A 20 13.59 5.87 7.13
N LEU A 21 12.64 6.21 6.25
CA LEU A 21 11.22 5.98 6.49
C LEU A 21 10.91 4.48 6.52
N ARG A 22 10.45 4.00 7.68
CA ARG A 22 10.15 2.57 7.89
C ARG A 22 8.66 2.23 7.90
N LEU A 23 7.82 3.23 8.16
CA LEU A 23 6.38 3.06 8.29
C LEU A 23 5.72 4.18 7.49
N LEU A 24 4.82 3.78 6.59
CA LEU A 24 4.03 4.69 5.78
C LEU A 24 2.58 4.27 5.84
N ASN A 25 1.77 5.09 6.51
CA ASN A 25 0.37 4.78 6.77
C ASN A 25 -0.52 5.91 6.25
N PHE A 26 -1.45 5.55 5.36
CA PHE A 26 -2.54 6.39 4.90
C PHE A 26 -3.86 5.70 5.25
N TYR A 27 -4.55 6.27 6.23
CA TYR A 27 -5.88 5.83 6.64
C TYR A 27 -6.91 6.87 6.19
N LYS A 28 -8.03 6.36 5.67
CA LYS A 28 -9.19 7.19 5.34
C LYS A 28 -9.99 7.63 6.57
N SER A 29 -9.83 6.93 7.70
CA SER A 29 -10.54 7.22 8.94
C SER A 29 -9.67 6.88 10.15
N GLU A 30 -10.11 7.26 11.35
CA GLU A 30 -9.49 6.82 12.60
C GLU A 30 -9.48 5.29 12.76
N TYR A 31 -10.27 4.59 11.95
CA TYR A 31 -10.37 3.15 11.94
C TYR A 31 -9.52 2.54 10.81
N PRO A 32 -8.85 1.41 11.08
CA PRO A 32 -8.24 0.58 10.04
C PRO A 32 -9.28 0.23 8.98
N CYS A 33 -8.86 0.20 7.72
CA CYS A 33 -9.78 -0.04 6.60
C CYS A 33 -10.34 -1.45 6.55
N THR A 34 -9.78 -2.38 7.32
CA THR A 34 -10.36 -3.69 7.61
C THR A 34 -11.69 -3.61 8.38
N LEU A 35 -11.98 -2.47 9.03
CA LEU A 35 -13.21 -2.22 9.79
C LEU A 35 -14.24 -1.38 9.01
N MET A 36 -14.05 -1.18 7.70
CA MET A 36 -14.85 -0.26 6.87
C MET A 36 -16.30 -0.73 6.59
N TYR A 37 -16.72 -1.92 7.03
CA TYR A 37 -18.10 -2.38 6.86
C TYR A 37 -19.14 -1.65 7.75
N LEU A 38 -18.70 -0.78 8.66
CA LEU A 38 -19.60 -0.04 9.53
C LEU A 38 -20.31 1.10 8.79
N PRO A 39 -21.65 1.25 8.91
CA PRO A 39 -22.47 2.16 8.09
C PRO A 39 -22.30 3.67 8.38
N TYR A 40 -21.33 4.08 9.20
CA TYR A 40 -21.18 5.46 9.68
C TYR A 40 -19.95 6.21 9.14
N PHE A 41 -19.30 5.73 8.08
CA PHE A 41 -18.11 6.38 7.54
C PHE A 41 -18.44 7.66 6.77
N LYS A 42 -18.14 8.80 7.38
CA LYS A 42 -18.10 10.10 6.70
C LYS A 42 -16.97 10.06 5.65
N LYS A 43 -17.29 10.49 4.42
CA LYS A 43 -16.32 10.64 3.33
C LYS A 43 -15.29 11.70 3.75
N ASN A 44 -14.08 11.30 4.10
CA ASN A 44 -12.97 12.20 4.40
C ASN A 44 -12.19 12.54 3.11
N GLY A 45 -11.26 13.49 3.20
CA GLY A 45 -10.35 13.87 2.11
C GLY A 45 -9.60 12.66 1.56
N LYS A 46 -9.38 12.64 0.24
CA LYS A 46 -8.66 11.58 -0.46
C LYS A 46 -7.21 11.94 -0.64
N VAL A 47 -6.32 10.94 -0.53
CA VAL A 47 -4.96 11.08 -1.03
C VAL A 47 -4.99 10.89 -2.54
N LYS A 48 -4.49 11.87 -3.29
CA LYS A 48 -4.40 11.82 -4.75
C LYS A 48 -2.95 11.68 -5.19
N LEU A 49 -2.76 10.92 -6.25
CA LEU A 49 -1.49 10.72 -6.94
C LEU A 49 -1.69 11.06 -8.41
N ASP A 50 -1.75 12.34 -8.75
CA ASP A 50 -2.10 12.80 -10.10
C ASP A 50 -1.10 12.26 -11.15
N GLU A 51 0.19 12.23 -10.81
CA GLU A 51 1.27 11.68 -11.64
C GLU A 51 1.78 10.31 -11.14
N GLY A 52 1.14 9.72 -10.12
CA GLY A 52 1.66 8.53 -9.44
C GLY A 52 2.80 8.83 -8.45
N LEU A 53 3.28 7.79 -7.77
CA LEU A 53 4.51 7.88 -6.95
C LEU A 53 5.73 7.55 -7.82
N GLY A 54 6.74 8.40 -7.75
CA GLY A 54 8.04 8.18 -8.40
C GLY A 54 9.03 7.42 -7.50
N TYR A 55 8.83 7.45 -6.18
CA TYR A 55 9.76 6.86 -5.22
C TYR A 55 9.07 6.34 -3.96
N LEU A 56 9.48 5.14 -3.52
CA LEU A 56 9.28 4.64 -2.17
C LEU A 56 10.64 4.19 -1.60
N PRO A 57 10.94 4.52 -0.34
CA PRO A 57 12.23 4.17 0.26
C PRO A 57 12.34 2.66 0.51
N ASN A 58 13.46 2.06 0.14
CA ASN A 58 13.69 0.63 0.35
C ASN A 58 13.81 0.24 1.83
N SER A 59 14.00 1.21 2.73
CA SER A 59 13.99 0.99 4.18
C SER A 59 12.59 0.74 4.76
N LEU A 60 11.55 0.87 3.93
CA LEU A 60 10.16 0.67 4.33
C LEU A 60 9.93 -0.77 4.80
N ARG A 61 9.29 -0.88 5.96
CA ARG A 61 8.94 -2.15 6.62
C ARG A 61 7.43 -2.37 6.68
N TYR A 62 6.67 -1.29 6.84
CA TYR A 62 5.21 -1.33 6.96
C TYR A 62 4.60 -0.33 5.99
N LEU A 63 3.80 -0.84 5.05
CA LEU A 63 3.08 -0.04 4.07
C LEU A 63 1.57 -0.28 4.22
N HIS A 64 0.87 0.69 4.80
CA HIS A 64 -0.58 0.61 4.99
C HIS A 64 -1.22 1.74 4.19
N TRP A 65 -1.93 1.43 3.12
CA TRP A 65 -2.48 2.45 2.24
C TRP A 65 -3.83 2.03 1.68
N CYS A 66 -4.89 2.44 2.37
CA CYS A 66 -6.25 2.15 1.93
C CYS A 66 -6.64 3.01 0.74
N ASP A 67 -7.45 2.46 -0.16
CA ASP A 67 -7.88 3.17 -1.37
C ASP A 67 -6.66 3.71 -2.17
N TYR A 68 -5.54 2.95 -2.19
CA TYR A 68 -4.33 3.38 -2.91
C TYR A 68 -4.67 3.72 -4.37
N PRO A 69 -4.42 4.96 -4.81
CA PRO A 69 -5.08 5.48 -6.01
C PRO A 69 -4.36 5.13 -7.32
N SER A 70 -3.12 4.65 -7.26
CA SER A 70 -2.34 4.33 -8.46
C SER A 70 -2.45 2.85 -8.85
N LYS A 71 -2.26 2.56 -10.14
CA LYS A 71 -2.28 1.21 -10.71
C LYS A 71 -1.00 0.41 -10.44
N THR A 72 0.08 1.09 -10.12
CA THR A 72 1.40 0.49 -9.86
C THR A 72 2.11 1.13 -8.67
N LEU A 73 3.05 0.39 -8.09
CA LEU A 73 4.08 0.93 -7.19
C LEU A 73 5.25 1.50 -8.01
N PRO A 74 6.10 2.37 -7.42
CA PRO A 74 7.31 2.85 -8.07
C PRO A 74 8.21 1.69 -8.52
N SER A 75 8.61 1.68 -9.79
CA SER A 75 9.38 0.57 -10.39
C SER A 75 10.76 0.33 -9.74
N LYS A 76 11.32 1.35 -9.09
CA LYS A 76 12.62 1.27 -8.39
C LYS A 76 12.51 0.76 -6.95
N PHE A 77 11.29 0.58 -6.43
CA PHE A 77 11.06 0.09 -5.07
C PHE A 77 11.51 -1.37 -4.94
N ARG A 78 12.32 -1.66 -3.91
CA ARG A 78 12.81 -3.01 -3.59
C ARG A 78 12.29 -3.43 -2.22
N PRO A 79 11.37 -4.40 -2.12
CA PRO A 79 10.68 -4.76 -0.88
C PRO A 79 11.51 -5.68 0.04
N GLU A 80 12.84 -5.58 0.03
CA GLU A 80 13.72 -6.49 0.79
C GLU A 80 13.47 -6.46 2.30
N PHE A 81 13.18 -5.27 2.83
CA PHE A 81 12.90 -5.06 4.24
C PHE A 81 11.41 -4.97 4.56
N LEU A 82 10.54 -5.16 3.57
CA LEU A 82 9.10 -5.06 3.75
C LEU A 82 8.61 -6.26 4.58
N VAL A 83 7.88 -5.94 5.64
CA VAL A 83 7.29 -6.91 6.58
C VAL A 83 5.80 -7.05 6.33
N GLU A 84 5.09 -5.93 6.13
CA GLU A 84 3.65 -5.93 5.91
C GLU A 84 3.28 -4.96 4.78
N ILE A 85 2.37 -5.42 3.92
CA ILE A 85 1.75 -4.61 2.89
C ILE A 85 0.23 -4.77 2.97
N ILE A 86 -0.44 -3.71 3.40
CA ILE A 86 -1.88 -3.67 3.66
C ILE A 86 -2.46 -2.53 2.82
N MET A 87 -3.00 -2.86 1.66
CA MET A 87 -3.56 -1.87 0.73
C MET A 87 -4.93 -2.35 0.22
N PRO A 88 -5.94 -2.44 1.11
CA PRO A 88 -7.28 -2.80 0.70
C PRO A 88 -7.88 -1.72 -0.20
N LYS A 89 -8.79 -2.12 -1.09
CA LYS A 89 -9.50 -1.23 -2.04
C LYS A 89 -8.59 -0.51 -3.01
N SER A 90 -7.42 -1.08 -3.23
CA SER A 90 -6.40 -0.47 -4.06
C SER A 90 -6.81 -0.50 -5.54
N GLN A 91 -6.40 0.54 -6.27
CA GLN A 91 -6.47 0.59 -7.72
C GLN A 91 -5.32 -0.17 -8.40
N LEU A 92 -4.43 -0.79 -7.62
CA LEU A 92 -3.34 -1.60 -8.14
C LEU A 92 -3.86 -2.69 -9.07
N THR A 93 -3.26 -2.77 -10.26
CA THR A 93 -3.51 -3.89 -11.18
C THR A 93 -2.50 -5.02 -10.99
N GLN A 94 -1.30 -4.67 -10.53
CA GLN A 94 -0.23 -5.58 -10.18
C GLN A 94 0.68 -4.96 -9.11
N LEU A 95 1.34 -5.80 -8.32
CA LEU A 95 2.16 -5.31 -7.21
C LEU A 95 3.57 -4.86 -7.63
N TRP A 96 4.32 -5.76 -8.28
CA TRP A 96 5.64 -5.52 -8.85
C TRP A 96 5.96 -6.55 -9.92
N ASP A 97 6.90 -6.23 -10.79
CA ASP A 97 7.37 -7.13 -11.85
C ASP A 97 8.48 -8.06 -11.34
N GLY A 98 8.50 -9.27 -11.90
CA GLY A 98 9.53 -10.27 -11.63
C GLY A 98 9.53 -10.82 -10.20
N VAL A 99 10.61 -11.54 -9.89
CA VAL A 99 10.80 -12.16 -8.58
C VAL A 99 11.51 -11.16 -7.66
N GLN A 100 10.86 -10.80 -6.54
CA GLN A 100 11.40 -9.84 -5.57
C GLN A 100 12.02 -10.55 -4.36
N PRO A 101 13.00 -9.92 -3.67
CA PRO A 101 13.49 -10.42 -2.39
C PRO A 101 12.45 -10.16 -1.30
N LEU A 102 11.65 -11.17 -0.94
CA LEU A 102 10.53 -11.04 0.02
C LEU A 102 10.78 -11.75 1.35
N GLY A 103 12.05 -11.98 1.72
CA GLY A 103 12.42 -12.83 2.86
C GLY A 103 11.96 -12.32 4.23
N ASN A 104 11.52 -11.06 4.33
CA ASN A 104 10.96 -10.47 5.55
C ASN A 104 9.44 -10.32 5.54
N LEU A 105 8.79 -10.56 4.39
CA LEU A 105 7.36 -10.33 4.22
C LEU A 105 6.57 -11.36 5.01
N ARG A 106 5.67 -10.89 5.87
CA ARG A 106 4.83 -11.70 6.77
C ARG A 106 3.34 -11.58 6.43
N LEU A 107 2.89 -10.43 5.93
CA LEU A 107 1.48 -10.20 5.65
C LEU A 107 1.27 -9.44 4.34
N ILE A 108 0.34 -9.95 3.54
CA ILE A 108 -0.22 -9.29 2.36
C ILE A 108 -1.73 -9.13 2.55
N ASP A 109 -2.26 -7.92 2.40
CA ASP A 109 -3.69 -7.67 2.35
C ASP A 109 -4.04 -6.72 1.19
N PHE A 110 -4.76 -7.24 0.20
CA PHE A 110 -5.35 -6.49 -0.91
C PHE A 110 -6.87 -6.64 -0.96
N SER A 111 -7.52 -6.96 0.15
CA SER A 111 -8.97 -7.16 0.19
C SER A 111 -9.74 -6.02 -0.50
N ASP A 112 -10.79 -6.37 -1.24
CA ASP A 112 -11.65 -5.45 -1.99
C ASP A 112 -10.92 -4.66 -3.10
N SER A 113 -9.74 -5.14 -3.54
CA SER A 113 -8.99 -4.55 -4.66
C SER A 113 -9.40 -5.19 -5.99
N THR A 114 -10.60 -4.84 -6.48
CA THR A 114 -11.23 -5.43 -7.68
C THR A 114 -10.45 -5.24 -8.98
N GLN A 115 -9.44 -4.36 -8.98
CA GLN A 115 -8.58 -4.09 -10.14
C GLN A 115 -7.36 -5.00 -10.19
N LEU A 116 -7.07 -5.75 -9.12
CA LEU A 116 -5.86 -6.57 -8.99
C LEU A 116 -5.99 -7.82 -9.86
N VAL A 117 -5.36 -7.81 -11.03
CA VAL A 117 -5.44 -8.94 -11.99
C VAL A 117 -4.34 -9.97 -11.78
N LYS A 118 -3.26 -9.61 -11.08
CA LYS A 118 -2.10 -10.48 -10.94
C LYS A 118 -1.37 -10.25 -9.62
N ILE A 119 -1.02 -11.36 -8.97
CA ILE A 119 -0.11 -11.40 -7.83
C ILE A 119 1.29 -11.79 -8.31
N PRO A 120 2.36 -11.16 -7.79
CA PRO A 120 3.73 -11.49 -8.15
C PRO A 120 4.13 -12.88 -7.66
N ASP A 121 5.28 -13.37 -8.12
CA ASP A 121 5.86 -14.59 -7.57
C ASP A 121 6.25 -14.41 -6.09
N LEU A 122 5.63 -15.21 -5.23
CA LEU A 122 5.84 -15.23 -3.78
C LEU A 122 6.80 -16.35 -3.33
N SER A 123 7.47 -17.05 -4.25
CA SER A 123 8.42 -18.14 -3.96
C SER A 123 9.53 -17.74 -2.98
N ARG A 124 9.92 -16.45 -2.97
CA ARG A 124 10.94 -15.89 -2.06
C ARG A 124 10.36 -15.34 -0.74
N ALA A 125 9.04 -15.38 -0.55
CA ALA A 125 8.37 -14.92 0.66
C ALA A 125 8.28 -16.03 1.71
N THR A 126 9.44 -16.54 2.15
CA THR A 126 9.53 -17.74 3.00
C THR A 126 9.00 -17.54 4.44
N ARG A 127 8.77 -16.29 4.86
CA ARG A 127 8.20 -15.93 6.16
C ARG A 127 6.75 -15.45 6.07
N LEU A 128 6.11 -15.63 4.91
CA LEU A 128 4.75 -15.16 4.69
C LEU A 128 3.78 -16.00 5.54
N GLU A 129 3.06 -15.32 6.43
CA GLU A 129 2.13 -15.92 7.39
C GLU A 129 0.68 -15.73 6.98
N HIS A 130 0.35 -14.61 6.32
CA HIS A 130 -1.03 -14.27 5.97
C HIS A 130 -1.14 -13.61 4.59
N ILE A 131 -2.14 -14.05 3.83
CA ILE A 131 -2.54 -13.44 2.56
C ILE A 131 -4.06 -13.23 2.62
N ASN A 132 -4.49 -11.99 2.45
CA ASN A 132 -5.91 -11.63 2.31
C ASN A 132 -6.16 -11.02 0.93
N LEU A 133 -6.99 -11.70 0.15
CA LEU A 133 -7.42 -11.30 -1.21
C LEU A 133 -8.95 -11.40 -1.33
N SER A 134 -9.66 -11.34 -0.22
CA SER A 134 -11.12 -11.40 -0.24
C SER A 134 -11.68 -10.26 -1.09
N TYR A 135 -12.65 -10.54 -1.96
CA TYR A 135 -13.29 -9.54 -2.81
C TYR A 135 -12.36 -8.85 -3.83
N CYS A 136 -11.21 -9.46 -4.16
CA CYS A 136 -10.42 -9.11 -5.35
C CYS A 136 -11.09 -9.59 -6.64
#